data_AF-F7UZV8-F1
#
_entry.id   AF-F7UZV8-F1
#
_cell.length_a   1.000
_cell.length_b   1.000
_cell.length_c   1.000
_cell.angle_alpha   90.00
_cell.angle_beta   90.00
_cell.angle_gamma   90.00
#
_symmetry.space_group_name_H-M   'P 1'
#
loop_
_entity.id
_entity.type
_entity.pdbx_description
1 polymer ?
#
loop_
_entity_poly.entity_id
_entity_poly.type
_entity_poly.pdbx_seq_one_letter_code
_entity_poly.pdbx_strand_id
1 'polypeptide(L)'
;MAGAFDFKKEYRDLYMPKAKPTLIDVPPMTFIAVAGAGNPNEENGAYAEALGLLYGFSFTVKMAKMGAWQPEGYFDYVVPPLEGLWWGGGFDGVRIMDKDALNWVSMIRQPDFVTPEVFAWAAEQVAAKKPELDVSHARLVRFAEGSCAQVMHVGPYDDEPATIEVMEALIAASGHMDDIADPVSGDALLDALDADGAVPAVRLHHEIYLGDPRRTKPENLKTVIRHPVRSA
;
A
#
# COMPACT_ATOMS: atom_id res chain seq x y z
N MET A 1 -10.62 20.25 -21.46
CA MET A 1 -9.48 19.35 -21.18
C MET A 1 -9.97 18.32 -20.20
N ALA A 2 -9.85 17.02 -20.51
CA ALA A 2 -10.12 15.98 -19.53
C ALA A 2 -9.09 16.14 -18.40
N GLY A 3 -9.55 16.08 -17.13
CA GLY A 3 -8.64 16.13 -15.98
C GLY A 3 -7.77 14.87 -15.91
N ALA A 4 -6.70 14.92 -15.13
CA ALA A 4 -5.89 13.74 -14.84
C ALA A 4 -6.76 12.65 -14.17
N PHE A 5 -6.55 11.39 -14.55
CA PHE A 5 -7.23 10.23 -13.97
C PHE A 5 -6.93 10.13 -12.47
N ASP A 6 -7.95 9.96 -11.64
CA ASP A 6 -7.82 9.95 -10.19
C ASP A 6 -8.36 8.64 -9.63
N PHE A 7 -7.45 7.73 -9.26
CA PHE A 7 -7.80 6.40 -8.76
C PHE A 7 -8.78 6.45 -7.59
N LYS A 8 -8.70 7.46 -6.71
CA LYS A 8 -9.62 7.58 -5.57
C LYS A 8 -11.04 7.96 -5.99
N LYS A 9 -11.19 8.65 -7.12
CA LYS A 9 -12.49 9.03 -7.68
C LYS A 9 -13.11 7.93 -8.53
N GLU A 10 -12.27 7.21 -9.27
CA GLU A 10 -12.72 6.15 -10.17
C GLU A 10 -12.98 4.85 -9.42
N TYR A 11 -12.15 4.52 -8.42
CA TYR A 11 -12.25 3.30 -7.62
C TYR A 11 -12.70 3.62 -6.19
N ARG A 12 -13.86 4.27 -6.05
CA ARG A 12 -14.37 4.73 -4.74
C ARG A 12 -14.55 3.60 -3.75
N ASP A 13 -14.96 2.41 -4.20
CA ASP A 13 -15.16 1.28 -3.32
C ASP A 13 -13.84 0.80 -2.71
N LEU A 14 -12.70 1.03 -3.36
CA LEU A 14 -11.37 0.66 -2.86
C LEU A 14 -10.74 1.74 -1.95
N TYR A 15 -10.99 3.02 -2.24
CA TYR A 15 -10.31 4.14 -1.59
C TYR A 15 -11.19 5.00 -0.69
N MET A 16 -12.51 4.82 -0.74
CA MET A 16 -13.49 5.61 0.02
C MET A 16 -14.59 4.71 0.62
N PRO A 17 -14.26 3.64 1.36
CA PRO A 17 -15.25 2.88 2.10
C PRO A 17 -15.97 3.76 3.13
N LYS A 18 -17.08 3.24 3.63
CA LYS A 18 -17.81 3.88 4.74
C LYS A 18 -17.14 3.52 6.06
N ALA A 19 -17.51 4.25 7.13
CA ALA A 19 -17.14 3.89 8.50
C ALA A 19 -17.83 2.61 9.01
N LYS A 20 -18.81 2.10 8.25
CA LYS A 20 -19.38 0.76 8.48
C LYS A 20 -18.52 -0.25 7.69
N PRO A 21 -17.97 -1.29 8.35
CA PRO A 21 -17.21 -2.32 7.65
C PRO A 21 -18.02 -3.01 6.55
N THR A 22 -17.33 -3.44 5.50
CA THR A 22 -17.90 -4.16 4.37
C THR A 22 -16.93 -5.22 3.85
N LEU A 23 -17.46 -6.35 3.37
CA LEU A 23 -16.69 -7.28 2.55
C LEU A 23 -16.49 -6.69 1.15
N ILE A 24 -15.35 -6.98 0.54
CA ILE A 24 -14.96 -6.54 -0.79
C ILE A 24 -14.09 -7.60 -1.45
N ASP A 25 -14.16 -7.72 -2.77
CA ASP A 25 -13.17 -8.45 -3.57
C ASP A 25 -12.25 -7.42 -4.25
N VAL A 26 -10.96 -7.47 -3.93
CA VAL A 26 -9.97 -6.50 -4.39
C VAL A 26 -9.25 -7.07 -5.62
N PRO A 27 -9.41 -6.44 -6.79
CA PRO A 27 -8.89 -6.97 -8.04
C PRO A 27 -7.36 -6.83 -8.13
N PRO A 28 -6.74 -7.48 -9.13
CA PRO A 28 -5.32 -7.30 -9.43
C PRO A 28 -4.94 -5.84 -9.63
N MET A 29 -3.86 -5.40 -8.99
CA MET A 29 -3.28 -4.07 -9.18
C MET A 29 -1.75 -4.16 -9.23
N THR A 30 -1.14 -3.24 -9.96
CA THR A 30 0.31 -3.08 -10.00
C THR A 30 0.75 -2.05 -8.97
N PHE A 31 1.82 -2.35 -8.24
CA PHE A 31 2.41 -1.46 -7.26
C PHE A 31 3.91 -1.37 -7.45
N ILE A 32 4.48 -0.23 -7.07
CA ILE A 32 5.89 -0.18 -6.69
C ILE A 32 5.93 -0.33 -5.18
N ALA A 33 6.74 -1.26 -4.69
CA ALA A 33 6.80 -1.68 -3.30
C ALA A 33 8.24 -1.69 -2.78
N VAL A 34 8.40 -1.37 -1.50
CA VAL A 34 9.68 -1.43 -0.77
C VAL A 34 9.43 -2.11 0.56
N ALA A 35 10.21 -3.15 0.87
CA ALA A 35 10.19 -3.81 2.17
C ALA A 35 11.15 -3.12 3.15
N GLY A 36 10.83 -3.21 4.44
CA GLY A 36 11.71 -2.79 5.51
C GLY A 36 11.23 -3.24 6.87
N ALA A 37 11.96 -2.82 7.90
CA ALA A 37 11.68 -3.12 9.29
C ALA A 37 12.04 -1.92 10.18
N GLY A 38 11.52 -1.93 11.40
CA GLY A 38 11.73 -0.87 12.38
C GLY A 38 10.63 0.16 12.40
N ASN A 39 10.80 1.13 13.31
CA ASN A 39 9.79 2.11 13.66
C ASN A 39 9.54 3.10 12.50
N PRO A 40 8.31 3.20 11.97
CA PRO A 40 8.01 4.11 10.87
C PRO A 40 8.12 5.60 11.25
N ASN A 41 8.24 5.91 12.55
CA ASN A 41 8.38 7.28 13.04
C ASN A 41 9.84 7.71 13.27
N GLU A 42 10.82 6.83 13.05
CA GLU A 42 12.24 7.18 13.18
C GLU A 42 12.64 8.21 12.13
N GLU A 43 13.19 9.34 12.59
CA GLU A 43 13.63 10.41 11.70
C GLU A 43 14.84 9.94 10.88
N ASN A 44 14.72 9.99 9.55
CA ASN A 44 15.72 9.45 8.61
C ASN A 44 15.98 7.94 8.79
N GLY A 45 15.03 7.18 9.34
CA GLY A 45 15.10 5.73 9.41
C GLY A 45 14.74 5.04 8.09
N ALA A 46 14.76 3.71 8.08
CA ALA A 46 14.50 2.88 6.91
C ALA A 46 13.15 3.20 6.22
N TYR A 47 12.12 3.55 7.00
CA TYR A 47 10.81 3.92 6.46
C TYR A 47 10.88 5.24 5.65
N ALA A 48 11.61 6.24 6.14
CA ALA A 48 11.77 7.51 5.43
C ALA A 48 12.51 7.33 4.08
N GLU A 49 13.53 6.46 4.05
CA GLU A 49 14.24 6.10 2.82
C GLU A 49 13.32 5.38 1.82
N ALA A 50 12.51 4.43 2.29
CA ALA A 50 11.52 3.72 1.47
C ALA A 50 10.50 4.68 0.84
N LEU A 51 9.99 5.66 1.59
CA LEU A 51 9.10 6.70 1.04
C LEU A 51 9.82 7.54 -0.03
N GLY A 52 11.10 7.86 0.19
CA GLY A 52 11.95 8.56 -0.78
C GLY A 52 12.02 7.83 -2.13
N LEU A 53 12.21 6.51 -2.09
CA LEU A 53 12.19 5.62 -3.25
C LEU A 53 10.80 5.60 -3.91
N LEU A 54 9.75 5.26 -3.16
CA LEU A 54 8.38 5.11 -3.68
C LEU A 54 7.89 6.36 -4.42
N TYR A 55 8.09 7.54 -3.82
CA TYR A 55 7.75 8.80 -4.47
C TYR A 55 8.72 9.15 -5.61
N GLY A 56 10.01 8.83 -5.48
CA GLY A 56 10.99 8.99 -6.56
C GLY A 56 10.58 8.26 -7.84
N PHE A 57 10.19 6.99 -7.71
CA PHE A 57 9.68 6.19 -8.82
C PHE A 57 8.33 6.71 -9.33
N SER A 58 7.35 6.89 -8.44
CA SER A 58 5.98 7.27 -8.83
C SER A 58 5.91 8.62 -9.55
N PHE A 59 6.69 9.61 -9.08
CA PHE A 59 6.76 10.90 -9.77
C PHE A 59 7.58 10.84 -11.05
N THR A 60 8.62 10.02 -11.13
CA THR A 60 9.38 9.80 -12.37
C THR A 60 8.47 9.29 -13.49
N VAL A 61 7.67 8.25 -13.20
CA VAL A 61 6.69 7.71 -14.16
C VAL A 61 5.62 8.75 -14.51
N LYS A 62 5.02 9.39 -13.49
CA LYS A 62 4.00 10.44 -13.72
C LYS A 62 4.53 11.58 -14.61
N MET A 63 5.79 11.97 -14.44
CA MET A 63 6.38 13.10 -15.16
C MET A 63 7.02 12.71 -16.50
N ALA A 64 6.90 11.46 -16.94
CA ALA A 64 7.31 11.04 -18.28
C ALA A 64 6.68 11.93 -19.38
N LYS A 65 5.47 12.45 -19.15
CA LYS A 65 4.81 13.41 -20.06
C LYS A 65 5.58 14.69 -20.35
N MET A 66 6.52 15.06 -19.47
CA MET A 66 7.36 16.25 -19.62
C MET A 66 8.68 15.95 -20.36
N GLY A 67 8.98 14.66 -20.60
CA GLY A 67 10.19 14.21 -21.28
C GLY A 67 9.98 13.99 -22.79
N ALA A 68 11.03 13.49 -23.45
CA ALA A 68 11.01 13.16 -24.88
C ALA A 68 10.36 11.80 -25.18
N TRP A 69 10.14 10.98 -24.15
CA TRP A 69 9.57 9.64 -24.25
C TRP A 69 8.44 9.47 -23.23
N GLN A 70 7.41 8.73 -23.63
CA GLN A 70 6.32 8.28 -22.76
C GLN A 70 6.16 6.77 -22.89
N PRO A 71 5.81 6.07 -21.79
CA PRO A 71 5.38 4.69 -21.85
C PRO A 71 4.23 4.49 -22.84
N GLU A 72 4.21 3.35 -23.52
CA GLU A 72 3.04 2.93 -24.29
C GLU A 72 1.81 2.86 -23.36
N GLY A 73 0.65 3.38 -23.81
CA GLY A 73 -0.57 3.40 -23.00
C GLY A 73 -0.59 4.46 -21.89
N TYR A 74 0.39 5.37 -21.84
CA TYR A 74 0.41 6.45 -20.86
C TYR A 74 -0.85 7.32 -20.90
N PHE A 75 -1.37 7.63 -19.72
CA PHE A 75 -2.35 8.70 -19.49
C PHE A 75 -1.91 9.52 -18.28
N ASP A 76 -2.29 10.80 -18.21
CA ASP A 76 -1.99 11.61 -17.03
C ASP A 76 -2.90 11.20 -15.87
N TYR A 77 -2.30 11.01 -14.69
CA TYR A 77 -2.98 10.49 -13.49
C TYR A 77 -2.50 11.18 -12.23
N VAL A 78 -3.32 11.23 -11.18
CA VAL A 78 -2.90 11.64 -9.84
C VAL A 78 -2.21 10.46 -9.18
N VAL A 79 -1.04 10.69 -8.56
CA VAL A 79 -0.33 9.65 -7.79
C VAL A 79 -1.29 9.12 -6.70
N PRO A 80 -1.54 7.79 -6.64
CA PRO A 80 -2.39 7.18 -5.62
C PRO A 80 -1.86 7.41 -4.19
N PRO A 81 -2.70 7.20 -3.16
CA PRO A 81 -2.24 7.27 -1.77
C PRO A 81 -1.12 6.25 -1.50
N LEU A 82 -0.36 6.50 -0.43
CA LEU A 82 0.56 5.53 0.13
C LEU A 82 -0.25 4.38 0.75
N GLU A 83 0.26 3.17 0.60
CA GLU A 83 -0.32 1.94 1.14
C GLU A 83 0.75 1.19 1.93
N GLY A 84 0.35 0.44 2.97
CA GLY A 84 1.27 -0.27 3.86
C GLY A 84 0.72 -1.64 4.27
N LEU A 85 1.57 -2.66 4.18
CA LEU A 85 1.34 -3.99 4.72
C LEU A 85 2.20 -4.17 5.97
N TRP A 86 1.62 -4.65 7.07
CA TRP A 86 2.27 -4.63 8.39
C TRP A 86 2.23 -6.00 9.07
N TRP A 87 3.35 -6.37 9.71
CA TRP A 87 3.46 -7.59 10.53
C TRP A 87 4.59 -7.50 11.57
N GLY A 88 4.72 -8.52 12.43
CA GLY A 88 5.71 -8.51 13.50
C GLY A 88 5.34 -7.54 14.64
N GLY A 89 6.29 -7.20 15.51
CA GLY A 89 6.03 -6.26 16.61
C GLY A 89 4.96 -6.69 17.61
N GLY A 90 4.65 -7.99 17.68
CA GLY A 90 3.54 -8.52 18.47
C GLY A 90 2.16 -8.14 17.93
N PHE A 91 2.05 -7.81 16.64
CA PHE A 91 0.79 -7.51 15.97
C PHE A 91 -0.15 -8.71 15.99
N ASP A 92 -1.35 -8.52 16.55
CA ASP A 92 -2.37 -9.57 16.70
C ASP A 92 -3.55 -9.41 15.74
N GLY A 93 -3.38 -8.59 14.69
CA GLY A 93 -4.47 -8.19 13.80
C GLY A 93 -5.15 -6.90 14.25
N VAL A 94 -5.00 -6.48 15.52
CA VAL A 94 -5.71 -5.33 16.09
C VAL A 94 -4.77 -4.28 16.65
N ARG A 95 -3.67 -4.69 17.28
CA ARG A 95 -2.78 -3.82 18.05
C ARG A 95 -1.34 -4.08 17.72
N ILE A 96 -0.55 -3.02 17.62
CA ILE A 96 0.91 -3.10 17.52
C ILE A 96 1.49 -2.91 18.92
N MET A 97 2.23 -3.90 19.40
CA MET A 97 2.82 -3.88 20.75
C MET A 97 4.20 -3.23 20.80
N ASP A 98 5.02 -3.49 19.80
CA ASP A 98 6.39 -2.99 19.69
C ASP A 98 6.63 -2.45 18.28
N LYS A 99 6.59 -1.11 18.15
CA LYS A 99 6.81 -0.41 16.87
C LYS A 99 8.25 -0.58 16.36
N ASP A 100 9.23 -0.85 17.23
CA ASP A 100 10.63 -1.02 16.83
C ASP A 100 10.89 -2.41 16.23
N ALA A 101 10.01 -3.39 16.49
CA ALA A 101 10.06 -4.74 15.95
C ALA A 101 9.07 -4.98 14.79
N LEU A 102 8.47 -3.91 14.25
CA LEU A 102 7.60 -3.98 13.07
C LEU A 102 8.40 -4.35 11.82
N ASN A 103 7.75 -5.11 10.96
CA ASN A 103 8.13 -5.27 9.57
C ASN A 103 7.02 -4.74 8.69
N TRP A 104 7.39 -4.23 7.52
CA TRP A 104 6.45 -3.60 6.62
C TRP A 104 6.85 -3.73 5.16
N VAL A 105 5.85 -3.69 4.29
CA VAL A 105 5.99 -3.35 2.88
C VAL A 105 5.19 -2.08 2.65
N SER A 106 5.86 -1.02 2.23
CA SER A 106 5.21 0.21 1.82
C SER A 106 5.13 0.26 0.30
N MET A 107 4.00 0.71 -0.24
CA MET A 107 3.73 0.63 -1.67
C MET A 107 2.87 1.78 -2.19
N ILE A 108 3.00 2.07 -3.49
CA ILE A 108 2.16 3.03 -4.21
C ILE A 108 1.67 2.38 -5.50
N ARG A 109 0.34 2.32 -5.67
CA ARG A 109 -0.29 1.80 -6.88
C ARG A 109 0.20 2.53 -8.13
N GLN A 110 0.45 1.78 -9.19
CA GLN A 110 0.76 2.28 -10.52
C GLN A 110 -0.37 1.99 -11.51
N PRO A 111 -0.51 2.79 -12.57
CA PRO A 111 -1.30 2.42 -13.74
C PRO A 111 -0.81 1.11 -14.39
N ASP A 112 -1.70 0.36 -15.04
CA ASP A 112 -1.36 -0.91 -15.70
C ASP A 112 -0.36 -0.75 -16.87
N PHE A 113 -0.17 0.46 -17.41
CA PHE A 113 0.87 0.71 -18.41
C PHE A 113 2.30 0.65 -17.82
N VAL A 114 2.44 0.62 -16.50
CA VAL A 114 3.76 0.52 -15.84
C VAL A 114 4.18 -0.94 -15.84
N THR A 115 4.87 -1.33 -16.91
CA THR A 115 5.45 -2.65 -17.11
C THR A 115 6.84 -2.76 -16.47
N PRO A 116 7.47 -3.96 -16.43
CA PRO A 116 8.86 -4.11 -16.00
C PRO A 116 9.84 -3.21 -16.78
N GLU A 117 9.62 -2.96 -18.07
CA GLU A 117 10.44 -2.06 -18.88
C GLU A 117 10.30 -0.60 -18.44
N VAL A 118 9.08 -0.17 -18.13
CA VAL A 118 8.82 1.19 -17.59
C VAL A 118 9.43 1.35 -16.21
N PHE A 119 9.35 0.31 -15.38
CA PHE A 119 9.97 0.29 -14.06
C PHE A 119 11.49 0.36 -14.15
N ALA A 120 12.12 -0.42 -15.04
CA ALA A 120 13.56 -0.38 -15.27
C ALA A 120 14.01 1.00 -15.75
N TRP A 121 13.29 1.60 -16.71
CA TRP A 121 13.54 2.97 -17.14
C TRP A 121 13.43 3.96 -15.96
N ALA A 122 12.39 3.84 -15.14
CA ALA A 122 12.19 4.72 -13.99
C ALA A 122 13.34 4.57 -12.97
N ALA A 123 13.84 3.36 -12.75
CA ALA A 123 14.99 3.10 -11.89
C ALA A 123 16.25 3.83 -12.39
N GLU A 124 16.53 3.79 -13.70
CA GLU A 124 17.65 4.53 -14.29
C GLU A 124 17.52 6.05 -14.08
N GLN A 125 16.31 6.59 -14.29
CA GLN A 125 16.05 8.02 -14.11
C GLN A 125 16.17 8.46 -12.64
N VAL A 126 15.70 7.62 -11.70
CA VAL A 126 15.81 7.88 -10.27
C VAL A 126 17.27 7.82 -9.84
N ALA A 127 18.01 6.77 -10.20
CA ALA A 127 19.42 6.63 -9.86
C ALA A 127 20.27 7.79 -10.42
N ALA A 128 19.98 8.28 -11.63
CA ALA A 128 20.68 9.42 -12.21
C ALA A 128 20.40 10.75 -11.48
N LYS A 129 19.19 10.94 -10.94
CA LYS A 129 18.77 12.18 -10.28
C LYS A 129 19.02 12.19 -8.77
N LYS A 130 19.01 11.00 -8.16
CA LYS A 130 19.11 10.76 -6.72
C LYS A 130 20.03 9.57 -6.45
N PRO A 131 21.34 9.72 -6.73
CA PRO A 131 22.31 8.62 -6.59
C PRO A 131 22.47 8.12 -5.15
N GLU A 132 21.98 8.87 -4.16
CA GLU A 132 21.92 8.47 -2.76
C GLU A 132 20.86 7.41 -2.45
N LEU A 133 19.85 7.25 -3.32
CA LEU A 133 18.81 6.24 -3.13
C LEU A 133 19.22 4.93 -3.79
N ASP A 134 19.27 3.85 -3.02
CA ASP A 134 19.46 2.50 -3.56
C ASP A 134 18.17 2.00 -4.22
N VAL A 135 18.10 2.18 -5.55
CA VAL A 135 16.93 1.77 -6.34
C VAL A 135 16.71 0.26 -6.37
N SER A 136 17.68 -0.57 -5.94
CA SER A 136 17.53 -2.03 -5.93
C SER A 136 16.55 -2.54 -4.86
N HIS A 137 16.24 -1.70 -3.86
CA HIS A 137 15.25 -2.01 -2.82
C HIS A 137 13.80 -1.87 -3.31
N ALA A 138 13.56 -1.18 -4.42
CA ALA A 138 12.23 -1.09 -5.01
C ALA A 138 11.93 -2.30 -5.89
N ARG A 139 10.70 -2.81 -5.81
CA ARG A 139 10.16 -3.86 -6.68
C ARG A 139 8.89 -3.37 -7.38
N LEU A 140 8.68 -3.81 -8.61
CA LEU A 140 7.38 -3.79 -9.25
C LEU A 140 6.68 -5.11 -8.91
N VAL A 141 5.47 -5.04 -8.35
CA VAL A 141 4.70 -6.23 -7.97
C VAL A 141 3.28 -6.12 -8.52
N ARG A 142 2.67 -7.26 -8.85
CA ARG A 142 1.27 -7.32 -9.30
C ARG A 142 0.54 -8.47 -8.63
N PHE A 143 -0.47 -8.15 -7.83
CA PHE A 143 -1.31 -9.13 -7.14
C PHE A 143 -2.75 -8.65 -7.02
N ALA A 144 -3.67 -9.60 -6.87
CA ALA A 144 -4.99 -9.33 -6.32
C ALA A 144 -4.92 -9.50 -4.81
N GLU A 145 -5.45 -8.56 -4.03
CA GLU A 145 -5.57 -8.78 -2.60
C GLU A 145 -6.68 -9.81 -2.29
N GLY A 146 -7.67 -9.94 -3.20
CA GLY A 146 -8.74 -10.94 -3.13
C GLY A 146 -9.85 -10.55 -2.15
N SER A 147 -10.48 -11.56 -1.53
CA SER A 147 -11.59 -11.34 -0.60
C SER A 147 -11.12 -10.73 0.71
N CYS A 148 -11.55 -9.51 1.01
CA CYS A 148 -11.17 -8.77 2.20
C CYS A 148 -12.40 -8.22 2.94
N ALA A 149 -12.21 -7.89 4.22
CA ALA A 149 -13.05 -6.91 4.91
C ALA A 149 -12.31 -5.57 4.94
N GLN A 150 -13.05 -4.46 4.85
CA GLN A 150 -12.45 -3.13 4.98
C GLN A 150 -13.39 -2.14 5.67
N VAL A 151 -12.80 -1.09 6.23
CA VAL A 151 -13.51 0.00 6.90
C VAL A 151 -12.69 1.30 6.81
N MET A 152 -13.39 2.43 6.76
CA MET A 152 -12.75 3.74 6.93
C MET A 152 -12.55 4.06 8.42
N HIS A 153 -11.30 4.19 8.84
CA HIS A 153 -10.93 4.81 10.10
C HIS A 153 -10.84 6.33 9.94
N VAL A 154 -11.34 7.08 10.93
CA VAL A 154 -11.19 8.53 11.00
C VAL A 154 -10.70 8.89 12.39
N GLY A 155 -9.46 9.38 12.46
CA GLY A 155 -8.79 9.68 13.72
C GLY A 155 -7.30 9.31 13.74
N PRO A 156 -6.65 9.44 14.90
CA PRO A 156 -5.27 9.02 15.12
C PRO A 156 -5.09 7.50 14.97
N TYR A 157 -3.94 7.05 14.49
CA TYR A 157 -3.62 5.63 14.32
C TYR A 157 -3.75 4.81 15.63
N ASP A 158 -3.43 5.40 16.78
CA ASP A 158 -3.54 4.71 18.07
C ASP A 158 -5.02 4.38 18.45
N ASP A 159 -6.02 4.96 17.77
CA ASP A 159 -7.45 4.68 17.94
C ASP A 159 -7.99 3.63 16.95
N GLU A 160 -7.16 3.14 16.02
CA GLU A 160 -7.52 2.09 15.04
C GLU A 160 -8.02 0.78 15.67
N PRO A 161 -7.52 0.31 16.84
CA PRO A 161 -8.02 -0.92 17.47
C PRO A 161 -9.55 -0.97 17.62
N ALA A 162 -10.19 0.14 18.00
CA ALA A 162 -11.63 0.20 18.14
C ALA A 162 -12.37 0.07 16.79
N THR A 163 -11.75 0.53 15.70
CA THR A 163 -12.28 0.40 14.35
C THR A 163 -12.13 -1.04 13.84
N ILE A 164 -10.98 -1.66 14.12
CA ILE A 164 -10.70 -3.05 13.77
C ILE A 164 -11.64 -4.00 14.51
N GLU A 165 -11.87 -3.82 15.82
CA GLU A 165 -12.80 -4.65 16.60
C GLU A 165 -14.23 -4.70 15.99
N VAL A 166 -14.69 -3.60 15.39
CA VAL A 166 -15.99 -3.56 14.69
C VAL A 166 -15.95 -4.31 13.36
N MET A 167 -14.81 -4.28 12.67
CA MET A 167 -14.58 -5.05 11.44
C MET A 167 -14.50 -6.55 11.73
N GLU A 168 -13.82 -6.96 12.80
CA GLU A 168 -13.75 -8.34 13.27
C GLU A 168 -15.15 -8.92 13.57
N ALA A 169 -16.02 -8.13 14.18
CA ALA A 169 -17.41 -8.53 14.40
C ALA A 169 -18.17 -8.78 13.09
N LEU A 170 -17.89 -8.02 12.01
CA LEU A 170 -18.44 -8.30 10.69
C LEU A 170 -17.88 -9.61 10.11
N ILE A 171 -16.55 -9.81 10.19
CA ILE A 171 -15.88 -10.99 9.65
C ILE A 171 -16.50 -12.25 10.26
N ALA A 172 -16.56 -12.32 11.59
CA ALA A 172 -17.15 -13.44 12.32
C ALA A 172 -18.64 -13.67 11.97
N ALA A 173 -19.43 -12.60 11.87
CA ALA A 173 -20.85 -12.70 11.53
C ALA A 173 -21.11 -13.12 10.07
N SER A 174 -20.12 -12.99 9.20
CA SER A 174 -20.23 -13.26 7.76
C SER A 174 -19.84 -14.69 7.36
N GLY A 175 -19.43 -15.54 8.31
CA GLY A 175 -18.94 -16.89 8.02
C GLY A 175 -17.52 -16.93 7.45
N HIS A 176 -16.75 -15.87 7.69
CA HIS A 176 -15.34 -15.78 7.32
C HIS A 176 -14.46 -15.75 8.57
N MET A 177 -13.16 -15.91 8.37
CA MET A 177 -12.11 -15.63 9.35
C MET A 177 -10.96 -14.85 8.68
N ASP A 178 -10.14 -14.18 9.48
CA ASP A 178 -8.93 -13.54 8.98
C ASP A 178 -7.99 -14.54 8.31
N ASP A 179 -7.32 -14.05 7.29
CA ASP A 179 -6.31 -14.76 6.51
C ASP A 179 -4.95 -14.03 6.59
N ILE A 180 -4.72 -13.31 7.69
CA ILE A 180 -3.45 -12.64 7.99
C ILE A 180 -2.42 -13.69 8.39
N ALA A 181 -1.25 -13.66 7.74
CA ALA A 181 -0.13 -14.53 8.07
C ALA A 181 1.21 -13.78 7.95
N ASP A 182 2.07 -13.95 8.95
CA ASP A 182 3.39 -13.35 8.95
C ASP A 182 4.32 -14.05 7.94
N PRO A 183 4.95 -13.32 7.01
CA PRO A 183 5.97 -13.86 6.13
C PRO A 183 7.30 -14.07 6.89
N VAL A 184 8.18 -14.89 6.31
CA VAL A 184 9.52 -15.16 6.87
C VAL A 184 10.41 -13.91 6.85
N SER A 185 10.24 -13.04 5.85
CA SER A 185 10.98 -11.78 5.70
C SER A 185 10.25 -10.84 4.74
N GLY A 186 10.67 -9.58 4.69
CA GLY A 186 10.15 -8.61 3.72
C GLY A 186 10.43 -9.01 2.26
N ASP A 187 11.61 -9.59 1.98
CA ASP A 187 11.91 -10.12 0.64
C ASP A 187 10.99 -11.27 0.25
N ALA A 188 10.74 -12.21 1.18
CA ALA A 188 9.83 -13.32 0.93
C ALA A 188 8.39 -12.83 0.67
N LEU A 189 7.98 -11.73 1.32
CA LEU A 189 6.71 -11.08 1.03
C LEU A 189 6.70 -10.44 -0.35
N LEU A 190 7.73 -9.66 -0.72
CA LEU A 190 7.81 -9.05 -2.05
C LEU A 190 7.76 -10.11 -3.17
N ASP A 191 8.45 -11.23 -2.99
CA ASP A 191 8.39 -12.36 -3.93
C ASP A 191 6.98 -12.97 -4.01
N ALA A 192 6.26 -13.06 -2.88
CA ALA A 192 4.88 -13.55 -2.85
C ALA A 192 3.89 -12.57 -3.49
N LEU A 193 4.15 -11.26 -3.43
CA LEU A 193 3.30 -10.21 -4.02
C LEU A 193 3.49 -10.07 -5.54
N ASP A 194 4.58 -10.56 -6.12
CA ASP A 194 4.75 -10.63 -7.58
C ASP A 194 4.02 -11.85 -8.18
N ALA A 195 2.70 -11.89 -7.97
CA ALA A 195 1.85 -13.05 -8.24
C ALA A 195 1.18 -13.02 -9.62
N ASP A 196 1.63 -12.15 -10.55
CA ASP A 196 1.01 -11.89 -11.85
C ASP A 196 -0.52 -11.68 -11.76
N GLY A 197 -0.95 -10.97 -10.72
CA GLY A 197 -2.35 -10.68 -10.45
C GLY A 197 -3.14 -11.79 -9.75
N ALA A 198 -2.54 -12.92 -9.40
CA ALA A 198 -3.17 -13.89 -8.50
C ALA A 198 -3.24 -13.37 -7.05
N VAL A 199 -4.04 -14.04 -6.21
CA VAL A 199 -4.03 -13.83 -4.76
C VAL A 199 -2.75 -14.44 -4.18
N PRO A 200 -1.93 -13.69 -3.43
CA PRO A 200 -0.65 -14.18 -2.92
C PRO A 200 -0.89 -15.24 -1.83
N ALA A 201 0.09 -16.13 -1.66
CA ALA A 201 0.03 -17.21 -0.66
C ALA A 201 0.12 -16.70 0.79
N VAL A 202 0.60 -15.47 0.97
CA VAL A 202 0.69 -14.77 2.26
C VAL A 202 -0.04 -13.44 2.10
N ARG A 203 -0.94 -13.13 3.04
CA ARG A 203 -1.77 -11.93 3.04
C ARG A 203 -1.66 -11.26 4.39
N LEU A 204 -1.78 -9.94 4.43
CA LEU A 204 -1.41 -9.14 5.60
C LEU A 204 -2.45 -8.07 5.91
N HIS A 205 -2.39 -7.54 7.13
CA HIS A 205 -3.07 -6.30 7.49
C HIS A 205 -2.61 -5.16 6.58
N HIS A 206 -3.57 -4.46 5.99
CA HIS A 206 -3.35 -3.47 4.96
C HIS A 206 -3.98 -2.12 5.34
N GLU A 207 -3.17 -1.08 5.34
CA GLU A 207 -3.57 0.31 5.55
C GLU A 207 -3.38 1.16 4.28
N ILE A 208 -4.36 2.02 3.96
CA ILE A 208 -4.27 3.02 2.88
C ILE A 208 -4.38 4.42 3.46
N TYR A 209 -3.32 5.22 3.33
CA TYR A 209 -3.21 6.55 3.94
C TYR A 209 -3.78 7.64 3.03
N LEU A 210 -4.99 8.11 3.31
CA LEU A 210 -5.65 9.14 2.50
C LEU A 210 -5.30 10.57 2.92
N GLY A 211 -4.81 10.75 4.15
CA GLY A 211 -4.32 12.01 4.70
C GLY A 211 -2.80 12.00 4.89
N ASP A 212 -2.16 13.16 4.69
CA ASP A 212 -0.74 13.33 5.03
C ASP A 212 -0.64 13.78 6.49
N PRO A 213 -0.08 12.97 7.41
CA PRO A 213 0.00 13.31 8.84
C PRO A 213 0.82 14.58 9.13
N ARG A 214 1.66 15.03 8.19
CA ARG A 214 2.40 16.29 8.31
C ARG A 214 1.54 17.52 7.99
N ARG A 215 0.36 17.32 7.39
CA ARG A 215 -0.51 18.38 6.88
C ARG A 215 -1.94 18.31 7.40
N THR A 216 -2.36 17.15 7.88
CA THR A 216 -3.72 16.88 8.36
C THR A 216 -3.68 16.71 9.88
N LYS A 217 -4.60 17.37 10.58
CA LYS A 217 -4.71 17.21 12.03
C LYS A 217 -5.09 15.76 12.37
N PRO A 218 -4.56 15.16 13.45
CA PRO A 218 -4.80 13.76 13.79
C PRO A 218 -6.28 13.35 13.77
N GLU A 219 -7.18 14.18 14.30
CA GLU A 219 -8.63 13.92 14.35
C GLU A 219 -9.33 13.90 12.97
N ASN A 220 -8.64 14.35 11.91
CA ASN A 220 -9.14 14.38 10.54
C ASN A 220 -8.39 13.41 9.61
N LEU A 221 -7.44 12.64 10.14
CA LEU A 221 -6.78 11.60 9.37
C LEU A 221 -7.79 10.55 8.93
N LYS A 222 -7.54 9.98 7.75
CA LYS A 222 -8.38 8.97 7.14
C LYS A 222 -7.49 7.85 6.65
N THR A 223 -7.76 6.67 7.18
CA THR A 223 -7.06 5.43 6.82
C THR A 223 -8.11 4.43 6.38
N VAL A 224 -7.93 3.79 5.23
CA VAL A 224 -8.68 2.55 4.95
C VAL A 224 -7.94 1.43 5.63
N ILE A 225 -8.59 0.74 6.54
CA ILE A 225 -8.08 -0.50 7.13
C ILE A 225 -8.71 -1.65 6.38
N ARG A 226 -7.91 -2.63 5.99
CA ARG A 226 -8.35 -3.80 5.24
C ARG A 226 -7.67 -5.06 5.74
N HIS A 227 -8.49 -6.08 6.04
CA HIS A 227 -8.03 -7.41 6.43
C HIS A 227 -8.38 -8.43 5.34
N PRO A 228 -7.42 -9.27 4.92
CA PRO A 228 -7.70 -10.41 4.07
C PRO A 228 -8.56 -11.43 4.83
N VAL A 229 -9.58 -11.96 4.17
CA VAL A 229 -10.47 -12.98 4.76
C VAL A 229 -10.52 -14.23 3.90
N ARG A 230 -10.89 -15.35 4.53
CA ARG A 230 -11.23 -16.62 3.86
C ARG A 230 -12.46 -17.25 4.52
N SER A 231 -13.08 -18.21 3.83
CA SER A 231 -14.19 -18.98 4.42
C SER A 231 -13.73 -19.67 5.71
N ALA A 232 -14.60 -19.63 6.72
CA ALA A 232 -14.35 -20.23 8.03
C ALA A 232 -14.37 -21.77 8.00
#